data_AF-A0A849V3G8-F1
#
_entry.id   AF-A0A849V3G8-F1
#
_cell.length_a   1.000
_cell.length_b   1.000
_cell.length_c   1.000
_cell.angle_alpha   90.00
_cell.angle_beta   90.00
_cell.angle_gamma   90.00
#
_symmetry.space_group_name_H-M   'P 1'
#
loop_
_entity.id
_entity.type
_entity.pdbx_description
1 polymer ?
#
loop_
_entity_poly.entity_id
_entity_poly.type
_entity_poly.pdbx_seq_one_letter_code
_entity_poly.pdbx_strand_id
1 'polypeptide(L)'
;MDIDKTAAAIEADAGMELPGLRQSLSDAKDIMAGLYVKQARGHTPEQILTRAARAKTGFSQPAFAALIKTPVATLRDWEQGRFPPPGGVVCLLKIIYNHPEMIAELEKVSEEAWT
;
A
#
# COMPACT_ATOMS: atom_id res chain seq x y z
N MET A 1 3.69 -19.15 -17.09
CA MET A 1 2.86 -17.94 -17.10
C MET A 1 2.81 -17.37 -18.51
N ASP A 2 1.60 -17.22 -19.04
CA ASP A 2 1.32 -16.53 -20.30
C ASP A 2 1.11 -15.04 -19.98
N ILE A 3 2.03 -14.20 -20.47
CA ILE A 3 2.09 -12.77 -20.13
C ILE A 3 0.95 -12.02 -20.81
N ASP A 4 0.70 -12.29 -22.10
CA ASP A 4 -0.31 -11.58 -22.88
C ASP A 4 -1.72 -11.87 -22.39
N LYS A 5 -2.00 -13.14 -22.08
CA LYS A 5 -3.30 -13.51 -21.49
C LYS A 5 -3.55 -12.83 -20.14
N THR A 6 -2.49 -12.68 -19.33
CA THR A 6 -2.58 -12.03 -18.02
C THR A 6 -2.74 -10.52 -18.16
N ALA A 7 -1.95 -9.88 -19.03
CA ALA A 7 -2.03 -8.44 -19.29
C ALA A 7 -3.42 -8.04 -19.79
N ALA A 8 -3.96 -8.80 -20.77
CA ALA A 8 -5.28 -8.54 -21.34
C ALA A 8 -6.41 -8.61 -20.29
N ALA A 9 -6.34 -9.57 -19.35
CA ALA A 9 -7.31 -9.66 -18.27
C ALA A 9 -7.25 -8.44 -17.33
N ILE A 10 -6.03 -7.98 -16.97
CA ILE A 10 -5.84 -6.82 -16.09
C ILE A 10 -6.31 -5.53 -16.78
N GLU A 11 -5.96 -5.34 -18.06
CA GLU A 11 -6.36 -4.16 -18.85
C GLU A 11 -7.89 -4.11 -19.05
N ALA A 12 -8.52 -5.27 -19.26
CA ALA A 12 -9.97 -5.38 -19.33
C ALA A 12 -10.65 -4.99 -18.01
N ASP A 13 -10.16 -5.49 -16.88
CA ASP A 13 -10.67 -5.13 -15.54
C ASP A 13 -10.43 -3.66 -15.21
N ALA A 14 -9.28 -3.11 -15.62
CA ALA A 14 -8.94 -1.70 -15.43
C ALA A 14 -9.73 -0.76 -16.36
N GLY A 15 -10.32 -1.28 -17.44
CA GLY A 15 -11.01 -0.50 -18.47
C GLY A 15 -10.09 0.41 -19.28
N MET A 16 -8.77 0.17 -19.25
CA MET A 16 -7.78 0.97 -19.96
C MET A 16 -6.51 0.17 -20.25
N GLU A 17 -5.81 0.56 -21.32
CA GLU A 17 -4.46 0.08 -21.61
C GLU A 17 -3.50 0.53 -20.50
N LEU A 18 -2.56 -0.35 -20.14
CA LEU A 18 -1.58 -0.09 -19.08
C LEU A 18 -0.17 -0.14 -19.67
N PRO A 19 0.36 0.99 -20.17
CA PRO A 19 1.69 1.05 -20.77
C PRO A 19 2.76 0.47 -19.84
N GLY A 20 3.56 -0.45 -20.35
CA GLY A 20 4.63 -1.12 -19.60
C GLY A 20 4.19 -2.30 -18.73
N LEU A 21 2.90 -2.66 -18.70
CA LEU A 21 2.42 -3.82 -17.94
C LEU A 21 3.05 -5.13 -18.42
N ARG A 22 3.07 -5.36 -19.74
CA ARG A 22 3.67 -6.57 -20.34
C ARG A 22 5.16 -6.70 -19.98
N GLN A 23 5.91 -5.60 -20.04
CA GLN A 23 7.31 -5.57 -19.61
C GLN A 23 7.43 -5.90 -18.12
N SER A 24 6.60 -5.29 -17.27
CA SER A 24 6.61 -5.54 -15.82
C SER A 24 6.27 -7.00 -15.48
N LEU A 25 5.35 -7.63 -16.21
CA LEU A 25 4.99 -9.04 -16.06
C LEU A 25 6.13 -9.96 -16.55
N SER A 26 6.84 -9.58 -17.61
CA SER A 26 8.04 -10.29 -18.08
C SER A 26 9.16 -10.23 -17.03
N ASP A 27 9.48 -9.03 -16.54
CA ASP A 27 10.47 -8.83 -15.48
C ASP A 27 10.11 -9.66 -14.23
N ALA A 28 8.83 -9.67 -13.83
CA ALA A 28 8.36 -10.46 -12.70
C ALA A 28 8.52 -11.98 -12.91
N LYS A 29 8.26 -12.47 -14.12
CA LYS A 29 8.45 -13.88 -14.49
C LYS A 29 9.92 -14.28 -14.43
N ASP A 30 10.82 -13.42 -14.91
CA ASP A 30 12.27 -13.67 -14.90
C ASP A 30 12.84 -13.66 -13.47
N ILE A 31 12.35 -12.75 -12.61
CA ILE A 31 12.66 -12.73 -11.17
C ILE A 31 12.18 -14.03 -10.50
N MET A 32 10.96 -14.46 -10.77
CA MET A 32 10.38 -15.68 -10.19
C MET A 32 11.12 -16.94 -10.65
N ALA A 33 11.63 -16.94 -11.88
CA ALA A 33 12.45 -18.02 -12.44
C ALA A 33 13.92 -17.97 -11.96
N GLY A 34 14.32 -16.97 -11.17
CA GLY A 34 15.70 -16.80 -10.72
C GLY A 34 16.68 -16.38 -11.82
N LEU A 35 16.18 -15.98 -12.98
CA LEU A 35 16.97 -15.59 -14.15
C LEU A 35 17.43 -14.12 -14.09
N TYR A 36 16.82 -13.33 -13.22
CA TYR A 36 17.08 -11.91 -13.08
C TYR A 36 17.00 -11.47 -11.62
N VAL A 37 18.11 -10.98 -11.05
CA VAL A 37 18.13 -10.38 -9.71
C VAL A 37 18.19 -8.86 -9.87
N LYS A 38 17.08 -8.24 -10.28
CA LYS A 38 16.89 -6.83 -9.93
C LYS A 38 16.85 -6.79 -8.40
N GLN A 39 17.67 -5.97 -7.75
CA GLN A 39 17.53 -5.77 -6.31
C GLN A 39 16.05 -5.46 -6.03
N ALA A 40 15.33 -6.41 -5.43
CA ALA A 40 13.96 -6.18 -5.04
C ALA A 40 13.97 -4.91 -4.20
N ARG A 41 13.07 -3.96 -4.46
CA ARG A 41 12.99 -2.75 -3.65
C ARG A 41 12.85 -3.20 -2.19
N GLY A 42 13.90 -2.97 -1.40
CA GLY A 42 13.91 -3.28 0.01
C GLY A 42 12.85 -2.42 0.68
N HIS A 43 12.01 -3.04 1.50
CA HIS A 43 11.09 -2.29 2.34
C HIS A 43 11.76 -2.06 3.69
N THR A 44 11.72 -0.83 4.19
CA THR A 44 12.14 -0.55 5.58
C THR A 44 11.14 -1.17 6.56
N PRO A 45 11.52 -1.41 7.83
CA PRO A 45 10.59 -1.86 8.85
C PRO A 45 9.32 -0.99 8.95
N GLU A 46 9.44 0.33 8.75
CA GLU A 46 8.33 1.28 8.79
C GLU A 46 7.36 1.10 7.62
N GLN A 47 7.88 0.79 6.44
CA GLN A 47 7.06 0.52 5.25
C GLN A 47 6.30 -0.81 5.42
N ILE A 48 6.97 -1.83 5.97
CA ILE A 48 6.33 -3.11 6.32
C ILE A 48 5.24 -2.88 7.39
N LEU A 49 5.54 -2.10 8.43
CA LEU A 49 4.61 -1.73 9.49
C LEU A 49 3.37 -1.02 8.93
N THR A 50 3.53 -0.13 7.94
CA THR A 50 2.41 0.61 7.32
C THR A 50 1.38 -0.37 6.76
N ARG A 51 1.83 -1.31 5.92
CA ARG A 51 0.95 -2.32 5.32
C ARG A 51 0.35 -3.24 6.39
N ALA A 52 1.15 -3.65 7.37
CA ALA A 52 0.72 -4.57 8.43
C ALA A 52 -0.34 -3.93 9.35
N ALA A 53 -0.14 -2.68 9.75
CA ALA A 53 -1.08 -1.93 10.59
C ALA A 53 -2.42 -1.77 9.87
N ARG A 54 -2.43 -1.36 8.59
CA ARG A 54 -3.69 -1.29 7.81
C ARG A 54 -4.34 -2.66 7.66
N ALA A 55 -3.58 -3.70 7.32
CA ALA A 55 -4.16 -5.03 7.12
C ALA A 55 -4.88 -5.54 8.38
N LYS A 56 -4.35 -5.23 9.57
CA LYS A 56 -4.98 -5.60 10.85
C LYS A 56 -6.31 -4.91 11.12
N THR A 57 -6.55 -3.73 10.56
CA THR A 57 -7.83 -3.02 10.75
C THR A 57 -8.92 -3.49 9.79
N GLY A 58 -8.58 -4.25 8.75
CA GLY A 58 -9.52 -4.69 7.72
C GLY A 58 -9.91 -3.60 6.71
N PHE A 59 -9.38 -2.37 6.84
CA PHE A 59 -9.70 -1.28 5.92
C PHE A 59 -8.98 -1.40 4.58
N SER A 60 -9.69 -0.99 3.52
CA SER A 60 -9.10 -0.75 2.20
C SER A 60 -8.09 0.40 2.26
N GLN A 61 -7.17 0.49 1.29
CA GLN A 61 -6.21 1.60 1.22
C GLN A 61 -6.91 2.97 1.22
N PRO A 62 -7.97 3.22 0.42
CA PRO A 62 -8.67 4.51 0.46
C PRO A 62 -9.32 4.82 1.82
N ALA A 63 -9.99 3.84 2.45
CA ALA A 63 -10.67 4.05 3.73
C ALA A 63 -9.65 4.35 4.85
N PHE A 64 -8.58 3.58 4.92
CA PHE A 64 -7.51 3.81 5.90
C PHE A 64 -6.84 5.17 5.69
N ALA A 65 -6.53 5.53 4.43
CA ALA A 65 -5.93 6.81 4.08
C ALA A 65 -6.81 7.99 4.52
N ALA A 66 -8.13 7.89 4.35
CA ALA A 66 -9.09 8.89 4.80
C ALA A 66 -9.09 9.08 6.34
N LEU A 67 -9.02 7.97 7.09
CA LEU A 67 -8.98 7.99 8.56
C LEU A 67 -7.73 8.70 9.09
N ILE A 68 -6.56 8.38 8.52
CA ILE A 68 -5.28 8.99 8.93
C ILE A 68 -4.99 10.31 8.19
N LYS A 69 -6.01 10.90 7.54
CA LYS A 69 -5.93 12.18 6.80
C LYS A 69 -4.73 12.28 5.85
N THR A 70 -4.49 11.21 5.10
CA THR A 70 -3.36 11.09 4.16
C THR A 70 -3.88 10.82 2.75
N PRO A 71 -3.31 11.42 1.68
CA PRO A 71 -3.69 11.06 0.31
C PRO A 71 -3.44 9.58 0.02
N VAL A 72 -4.37 8.91 -0.66
CA VAL A 72 -4.23 7.47 -0.97
C VAL A 72 -2.97 7.16 -1.79
N ALA A 73 -2.55 8.07 -2.66
CA ALA A 73 -1.31 7.94 -3.43
C ALA A 73 -0.08 7.90 -2.50
N THR A 74 -0.04 8.77 -1.49
CA THR A 74 1.03 8.82 -0.48
C THR A 74 1.05 7.55 0.36
N LEU A 75 -0.10 7.04 0.80
CA LEU A 75 -0.16 5.75 1.50
C LEU A 75 0.39 4.61 0.63
N ARG A 76 0.06 4.59 -0.68
CA ARG A 76 0.58 3.60 -1.63
C ARG A 76 2.08 3.73 -1.83
N ASP A 77 2.61 4.95 -1.87
CA ASP A 77 4.06 5.18 -1.94
C ASP A 77 4.78 4.57 -0.73
N TRP A 78 4.18 4.65 0.46
CA TRP A 78 4.70 4.01 1.67
C TRP A 78 4.63 2.50 1.61
N GLU A 79 3.46 1.93 1.32
CA GLU A 79 3.26 0.48 1.29
C GLU A 79 4.05 -0.23 0.18
N GLN A 80 4.36 0.46 -0.91
CA GLN A 80 5.11 -0.08 -2.06
C GLN A 80 6.61 0.20 -2.00
N GLY A 81 7.10 0.77 -0.89
CA GLY A 81 8.53 0.97 -0.70
C GLY A 81 9.11 2.18 -1.44
N ARG A 82 8.29 3.08 -2.01
CA ARG A 82 8.78 4.28 -2.73
C ARG A 82 9.32 5.35 -1.79
N PHE A 83 8.63 5.57 -0.67
CA PHE A 83 9.04 6.52 0.38
C PHE A 83 8.74 5.94 1.77
N PRO A 84 9.51 6.25 2.82
CA PRO A 84 9.14 5.88 4.18
C PRO A 84 8.02 6.81 4.72
N PRO A 85 7.15 6.34 5.62
CA PRO A 85 6.21 7.21 6.32
C PRO A 85 6.95 8.17 7.27
N PRO A 86 6.43 9.39 7.51
CA PRO A 86 6.98 10.32 8.51
C PRO A 86 6.98 9.73 9.92
N GLY A 87 7.91 10.16 10.78
CA GLY A 87 8.06 9.61 12.15
C GLY A 87 6.79 9.65 13.01
N GLY A 88 6.00 10.74 12.92
CA GLY A 88 4.71 10.83 13.62
C GLY A 88 3.69 9.79 13.14
N VAL A 89 3.68 9.51 11.83
CA VAL A 89 2.85 8.45 11.25
C VAL A 89 3.35 7.08 11.71
N VAL A 90 4.66 6.85 11.79
CA VAL A 90 5.21 5.60 12.35
C VAL A 90 4.72 5.34 13.77
N CYS A 91 4.68 6.37 14.63
CA CYS A 91 4.14 6.25 15.98
C CYS A 91 2.66 5.85 15.96
N LEU A 92 1.83 6.52 15.14
CA LEU A 92 0.42 6.18 14.96
C LEU A 92 0.24 4.73 14.46
N LEU A 93 1.04 4.30 13.48
CA LEU A 93 0.98 2.95 12.92
C LEU A 93 1.35 1.88 13.96
N LYS A 94 2.31 2.15 14.87
CA LYS A 94 2.62 1.24 15.98
C LYS A 94 1.42 1.07 16.92
N ILE A 95 0.74 2.17 17.23
CA ILE A 95 -0.46 2.16 18.08
C ILE A 95 -1.55 1.33 17.40
N ILE A 96 -1.88 1.64 16.14
CA ILE A 96 -2.90 0.91 15.36
C ILE A 96 -2.52 -0.58 15.19
N TYR A 97 -1.24 -0.91 15.01
CA TYR A 97 -0.82 -2.30 14.88
C TYR A 97 -1.06 -3.14 16.15
N ASN A 98 -0.88 -2.52 17.32
CA ASN A 98 -1.10 -3.16 18.61
C ASN A 98 -2.58 -3.14 19.03
N HIS A 99 -3.31 -2.12 18.59
CA HIS A 99 -4.70 -1.83 18.96
C HIS A 99 -5.51 -1.40 17.73
N PRO A 100 -5.80 -2.33 16.79
CA PRO A 100 -6.47 -1.99 15.54
C PRO A 100 -7.86 -1.40 15.74
N GLU A 101 -8.53 -1.72 16.85
CA GLU A 101 -9.83 -1.19 17.26
C GLU A 101 -9.81 0.33 17.47
N MET A 102 -8.67 0.92 17.87
CA MET A 102 -8.56 2.36 18.14
C MET A 102 -8.65 3.23 16.89
N ILE A 103 -8.55 2.65 15.70
CA ILE A 103 -8.60 3.46 14.48
C ILE A 103 -9.95 4.15 14.29
N ALA A 104 -11.03 3.58 14.83
CA ALA A 104 -12.36 4.20 14.83
C ALA A 104 -12.42 5.46 15.71
N GLU A 105 -11.54 5.61 16.69
CA GLU A 105 -11.47 6.81 17.52
C GLU A 105 -11.00 8.05 16.72
N LEU A 106 -10.29 7.85 15.60
CA LEU A 106 -9.85 8.95 14.73
C LEU A 106 -11.03 9.67 14.07
N GLU A 107 -12.19 9.04 13.96
CA GLU A 107 -13.41 9.68 13.43
C GLU A 107 -14.05 10.63 14.46
N LYS A 108 -13.94 10.30 15.75
CA LYS A 108 -14.69 10.96 16.83
C LYS A 108 -14.15 12.33 17.24
N VAL A 109 -12.93 12.69 16.83
CA VAL A 109 -12.26 13.93 17.26
C VAL A 109 -12.71 15.17 16.46
N SER A 110 -13.60 15.03 15.47
CA SER A 110 -13.71 16.03 14.39
C SER A 110 -14.72 17.18 14.54
N GLU A 111 -15.50 17.35 15.61
CA GLU A 111 -16.40 18.52 15.71
C GLU A 111 -16.61 19.15 17.10
N GLU A 112 -16.32 18.47 18.21
CA GLU A 112 -16.69 18.95 19.56
C GLU A 112 -15.54 19.55 20.38
N ALA A 113 -14.28 19.39 19.94
CA ALA A 113 -13.12 19.64 20.80
C ALA A 113 -12.57 21.08 20.77
N TRP A 114 -13.16 21.99 19.97
CA TRP A 114 -12.64 23.36 19.77
C TRP A 114 -13.70 24.46 19.75
N THR A 115 -14.94 24.17 20.17
CA THR A 115 -15.97 25.17 20.48
C THR A 115 -16.17 25.27 21.98
#